data_AF-A0A8J4TAG9-F1
#
_entry.id   AF-A0A8J4TAG9-F1
#
_cell.length_a   1.000
_cell.length_b   1.000
_cell.length_c   1.000
_cell.angle_alpha   90.00
_cell.angle_beta   90.00
_cell.angle_gamma   90.00
#
_symmetry.space_group_name_H-M   'P 1'
#
loop_
_entity.id
_entity.type
_entity.pdbx_description
1 polymer ?
#
loop_
_entity_poly.entity_id
_entity_poly.type
_entity_poly.pdbx_seq_one_letter_code
_entity_poly.pdbx_strand_id
1 'polypeptide(L)'
;MIPKLKFELVVGNAHRNTLIKIDRLTREKVRAWLRLPKDTTLAYMHTKVDGYGLGIPNLETTIPLEQRSKFKILLGSGTPEVMNMIDCKAVLSDNAVANVPVLVRGKPICSELEEDTTWREALVKPCDGADLANAYVDKASHHWILNP
;
A
#
# COMPACT_ATOMS: atom_id res chain seq x y z
N MET A 1 -5.45 -2.09 -16.89
CA MET A 1 -4.67 -0.83 -16.78
C MET A 1 -3.98 -0.66 -15.42
N ILE A 2 -4.65 -0.89 -14.29
CA ILE A 2 -4.05 -0.74 -12.94
C ILE A 2 -2.83 -1.67 -12.69
N PRO A 3 -2.85 -2.97 -13.07
CA PRO A 3 -1.68 -3.83 -12.87
C PRO A 3 -0.42 -3.37 -13.61
N LYS A 4 -0.59 -2.79 -14.80
CA LYS A 4 0.52 -2.26 -15.60
C LYS A 4 1.17 -1.06 -14.93
N LEU A 5 0.38 -0.11 -14.43
CA LEU A 5 0.88 1.04 -13.69
C LEU A 5 1.65 0.60 -12.44
N LYS A 6 1.08 -0.34 -11.67
CA LYS A 6 1.73 -0.88 -10.48
C LYS A 6 3.08 -1.52 -10.83
N PHE A 7 3.12 -2.34 -11.87
CA PHE A 7 4.36 -2.95 -12.35
C PHE A 7 5.40 -1.88 -12.73
N GLU A 8 5.01 -0.86 -13.50
CA GLU A 8 5.90 0.24 -13.88
C GLU A 8 6.45 1.01 -12.67
N LEU A 9 5.64 1.21 -11.63
CA LEU A 9 6.06 1.87 -10.38
C LEU A 9 6.99 1.01 -9.52
N VAL A 10 6.84 -0.32 -9.53
CA VAL A 10 7.70 -1.25 -8.79
C VAL A 10 9.02 -1.47 -9.52
N VAL A 11 8.99 -1.56 -10.85
CA VAL A 11 10.20 -1.73 -11.66
C VAL A 11 10.96 -0.42 -11.76
N GLY A 12 10.26 0.69 -12.00
CA GLY A 12 10.83 2.02 -12.07
C GLY A 12 11.17 2.58 -10.68
N ASN A 13 12.15 3.48 -10.63
CA ASN A 13 12.48 4.23 -9.42
C ASN A 13 11.51 5.41 -9.25
N ALA A 14 10.27 5.12 -8.85
CA ALA A 14 9.24 6.13 -8.63
C ALA A 14 9.58 6.99 -7.41
N HIS A 15 9.71 8.31 -7.62
CA HIS A 15 9.96 9.23 -6.52
C HIS A 15 8.79 9.25 -5.52
N ARG A 16 9.08 9.27 -4.21
CA ARG A 16 8.06 9.22 -3.14
C ARG A 16 6.98 10.30 -3.27
N ASN A 17 7.38 11.53 -3.59
CA ASN A 17 6.42 12.62 -3.85
C ASN A 17 5.44 12.33 -4.98
N THR A 18 5.83 11.53 -5.98
CA THR A 18 4.95 11.11 -7.08
C THR A 18 3.92 10.12 -6.57
N LEU A 19 4.34 9.13 -5.76
CA LEU A 19 3.43 8.17 -5.14
C LEU A 19 2.37 8.87 -4.27
N ILE A 20 2.80 9.81 -3.41
CA ILE A 20 1.91 10.62 -2.56
C ILE A 20 0.88 11.40 -3.39
N LYS A 21 1.31 11.99 -4.52
CA LYS A 21 0.40 12.71 -5.43
C LYS A 21 -0.62 11.77 -6.06
N ILE A 22 -0.20 10.59 -6.51
CA ILE A 22 -1.11 9.58 -7.06
C ILE A 22 -2.10 9.13 -5.99
N ASP A 23 -1.64 8.81 -4.78
CA ASP A 23 -2.52 8.42 -3.67
C ASP A 23 -3.55 9.50 -3.31
N ARG A 24 -3.15 10.76 -3.35
CA ARG A 24 -4.08 11.88 -3.15
C ARG A 24 -5.13 11.96 -4.25
N LEU A 25 -4.72 11.88 -5.51
CA LEU A 25 -5.64 11.91 -6.65
C LEU A 25 -6.61 10.73 -6.62
N THR A 26 -6.12 9.53 -6.33
CA THR A 26 -6.94 8.32 -6.19
C THR A 26 -7.99 8.51 -5.11
N ARG A 27 -7.60 8.97 -3.91
CA ARG A 27 -8.55 9.23 -2.81
C ARG A 27 -9.57 10.30 -3.15
N GLU A 28 -9.17 11.38 -3.82
CA GLU A 28 -10.10 12.44 -4.26
C GLU A 28 -11.13 11.91 -5.27
N LYS A 29 -10.70 11.08 -6.23
CA LYS A 29 -11.59 10.46 -7.22
C LYS A 29 -12.53 9.44 -6.59
N VAL A 30 -12.03 8.60 -5.68
CA VAL A 30 -12.87 7.65 -4.94
C VAL A 30 -13.91 8.38 -4.10
N ARG A 31 -13.53 9.44 -3.38
CA ARG A 31 -14.49 10.25 -2.62
C ARG A 31 -15.56 10.85 -3.50
N ALA A 32 -15.19 11.39 -4.67
CA ALA A 32 -16.15 11.95 -5.61
C ALA A 32 -17.10 10.88 -6.16
N TRP A 33 -16.58 9.70 -6.50
CA TRP A 33 -17.37 8.60 -7.05
C TRP A 33 -18.37 8.03 -6.03
N LEU A 34 -17.90 7.74 -4.81
CA LEU A 34 -18.73 7.20 -3.73
C LEU A 34 -19.50 8.27 -2.95
N ARG A 35 -19.35 9.55 -3.31
CA ARG A 35 -19.93 10.71 -2.60
C ARG A 35 -19.59 10.74 -1.11
N LEU A 36 -18.37 10.34 -0.76
CA LEU A 36 -17.91 10.32 0.62
C LEU A 36 -17.61 11.73 1.14
N PRO A 37 -17.86 12.00 2.45
CA PRO A 37 -17.45 13.24 3.09
C PRO A 37 -15.96 13.53 2.95
N LYS A 38 -15.60 14.82 3.03
CA LYS A 38 -14.17 15.23 3.01
C LYS A 38 -13.39 14.66 4.20
N ASP A 39 -14.07 14.54 5.35
CA ASP A 39 -13.49 14.08 6.61
C ASP A 39 -13.42 12.56 6.74
N THR A 40 -13.77 11.80 5.69
CA THR A 40 -13.61 10.33 5.71
C THR A 40 -12.16 9.96 6.00
N THR A 41 -11.99 9.12 7.01
CA THR A 41 -10.69 8.71 7.52
C THR A 41 -9.88 7.97 6.45
N LEU A 42 -8.57 8.19 6.46
CA LEU A 42 -7.67 7.45 5.56
C LEU A 42 -7.64 5.97 5.89
N ALA A 43 -7.87 5.62 7.15
CA ALA A 43 -7.97 4.24 7.59
C ALA A 43 -9.13 3.52 6.87
N TYR A 44 -10.30 4.14 6.74
CA TYR A 44 -11.41 3.54 5.99
C TYR A 44 -11.07 3.28 4.52
N MET A 45 -10.28 4.16 3.90
CA MET A 45 -9.86 4.00 2.50
C MET A 45 -8.88 2.84 2.32
N HIS A 46 -7.90 2.72 3.22
CA HIS A 46 -6.75 1.82 3.04
C HIS A 46 -6.89 0.46 3.72
N THR A 47 -7.72 0.34 4.77
CA THR A 47 -7.99 -0.95 5.40
C THR A 47 -8.61 -1.89 4.37
N LYS A 48 -8.16 -3.16 4.36
CA LYS A 48 -8.70 -4.20 3.47
C LYS A 48 -10.22 -4.35 3.64
N VAL A 49 -10.87 -4.87 2.61
CA VAL A 49 -12.33 -5.10 2.61
C VAL A 49 -12.74 -6.03 3.75
N ASP A 50 -11.93 -7.06 4.03
CA ASP A 50 -12.13 -7.96 5.18
C ASP A 50 -11.98 -7.25 6.55
N GLY A 51 -11.45 -6.04 6.56
CA GLY A 51 -11.30 -5.17 7.73
C GLY A 51 -12.24 -3.98 7.74
N TYR A 52 -13.36 -4.05 7.01
CA TYR A 52 -14.41 -3.02 6.97
C TYR A 52 -14.00 -1.72 6.25
N GLY A 53 -12.91 -1.75 5.47
CA GLY A 53 -12.48 -0.64 4.62
C GLY A 53 -12.77 -0.84 3.14
N LEU A 54 -12.28 0.07 2.31
CA LEU A 54 -12.41 0.01 0.85
C LEU A 54 -11.29 -0.81 0.17
N GLY A 55 -10.21 -1.13 0.88
CA GLY A 55 -9.09 -1.91 0.35
C GLY A 55 -8.25 -1.20 -0.70
N ILE A 56 -8.24 0.14 -0.72
CA ILE A 56 -7.45 0.91 -1.68
C ILE A 56 -5.98 0.89 -1.22
N PRO A 57 -5.05 0.37 -2.02
CA PRO A 57 -3.64 0.30 -1.63
C PRO A 57 -3.08 1.72 -1.44
N ASN A 58 -2.24 1.89 -0.43
CA ASN A 58 -1.47 3.12 -0.23
C ASN A 58 -0.14 2.99 -0.99
N LEU A 59 -0.01 3.61 -2.15
CA LEU A 59 1.15 3.41 -3.01
C LEU A 59 2.44 3.91 -2.37
N GLU A 60 2.38 4.93 -1.52
CA GLU A 60 3.50 5.43 -0.73
C GLU A 60 4.18 4.32 0.10
N THR A 61 3.43 3.30 0.52
CA THR A 61 3.91 2.21 1.36
C THR A 61 4.03 0.90 0.60
N THR A 62 3.01 0.54 -0.17
CA THR A 62 2.97 -0.71 -0.92
C THR A 62 4.10 -0.79 -1.96
N ILE A 63 4.37 0.30 -2.71
CA ILE A 63 5.38 0.26 -3.78
C ILE A 63 6.80 0.05 -3.23
N PRO A 64 7.27 0.80 -2.20
CA PRO A 64 8.59 0.53 -1.61
C PRO A 64 8.73 -0.85 -0.99
N LEU A 65 7.67 -1.38 -0.36
CA LEU A 65 7.68 -2.75 0.20
C LEU A 65 7.84 -3.80 -0.91
N GLU A 66 7.14 -3.65 -2.03
CA GLU A 66 7.28 -4.53 -3.18
C GLU A 66 8.63 -4.40 -3.89
N GLN A 67 9.17 -3.18 -3.99
CA GLN A 67 10.53 -2.94 -4.48
C GLN A 67 11.56 -3.67 -3.62
N ARG A 68 11.41 -3.63 -2.28
CA ARG A 68 12.28 -4.36 -1.36
C ARG A 68 12.17 -5.88 -1.54
N SER A 69 10.95 -6.40 -1.70
CA SER A 69 10.72 -7.83 -1.98
C SER A 69 11.39 -8.25 -3.29
N LYS A 70 11.25 -7.43 -4.35
CA LYS A 70 11.92 -7.63 -5.65
C LYS A 70 13.44 -7.68 -5.48
N PHE A 71 14.05 -6.73 -4.78
CA PHE A 71 15.50 -6.74 -4.55
C PHE A 71 15.95 -7.93 -3.72
N LYS A 72 15.18 -8.36 -2.72
CA LYS A 72 15.47 -9.57 -1.95
C LYS A 72 15.51 -10.82 -2.85
N ILE A 73 14.59 -10.93 -3.80
CA ILE A 73 14.57 -12.01 -4.79
C ILE A 73 15.78 -11.94 -5.72
N LEU A 74 16.10 -10.74 -6.23
CA LEU A 74 17.26 -10.54 -7.11
C LEU A 74 18.57 -10.92 -6.41
N LEU A 75 18.78 -10.44 -5.18
CA LEU A 75 19.97 -10.74 -4.37
C LEU A 75 20.08 -12.22 -3.97
N GLY A 76 18.94 -12.94 -3.90
CA GLY A 76 18.90 -14.38 -3.67
C GLY A 76 19.05 -15.23 -4.93
N SER A 77 19.20 -14.61 -6.11
CA SER A 77 19.38 -15.35 -7.37
C SER A 77 20.76 -15.98 -7.45
N GLY A 78 20.82 -17.28 -7.74
CA GLY A 78 22.09 -18.01 -7.89
C GLY A 78 22.72 -17.90 -9.28
N THR A 79 22.18 -17.10 -10.19
CA THR A 79 22.67 -17.00 -11.58
C THR A 79 23.81 -15.99 -11.70
N PRO A 80 24.96 -16.35 -12.30
CA PRO A 80 26.14 -15.49 -12.35
C PRO A 80 25.91 -14.19 -13.14
N GLU A 81 25.03 -14.19 -14.14
CA GLU A 81 24.68 -12.99 -14.91
C GLU A 81 23.94 -11.95 -14.06
N VAL A 82 23.03 -12.41 -13.19
CA VAL A 82 22.28 -11.53 -12.28
C VAL A 82 23.19 -11.00 -11.18
N MET A 83 24.11 -11.84 -10.67
CA MET A 83 25.09 -11.43 -9.68
C MET A 83 26.01 -10.31 -10.20
N ASN A 84 26.51 -10.43 -11.43
CA ASN A 84 27.31 -9.36 -12.05
C ASN A 84 26.52 -8.06 -12.24
N MET A 85 25.20 -8.15 -12.48
CA MET A 85 24.34 -6.97 -12.62
C MET A 85 24.04 -6.29 -11.28
N ILE A 86 24.03 -7.04 -10.17
CA ILE A 86 23.81 -6.49 -8.82
C ILE A 86 24.93 -5.53 -8.41
N ASP A 87 26.17 -5.81 -8.81
CA ASP A 87 27.34 -4.97 -8.52
C ASP A 87 27.30 -3.62 -9.25
N CYS A 88 26.36 -3.42 -10.18
CA CYS A 88 26.17 -2.15 -10.84
C CYS A 88 25.72 -1.06 -9.86
N LYS A 89 26.41 0.09 -9.88
CA LYS A 89 26.12 1.25 -9.01
C LYS A 89 24.64 1.64 -8.97
N ALA A 90 23.95 1.58 -10.11
CA ALA A 90 22.53 1.92 -10.21
C ALA A 90 21.63 0.98 -9.37
N VAL A 91 21.91 -0.32 -9.41
CA VAL A 91 21.15 -1.33 -8.65
C VAL A 91 21.39 -1.16 -7.16
N LEU A 92 22.63 -0.89 -6.75
CA LEU A 92 22.97 -0.60 -5.36
C LEU A 92 22.28 0.67 -4.84
N SER A 93 22.23 1.74 -5.65
CA SER A 93 21.52 2.96 -5.26
C SER A 93 20.01 2.74 -5.14
N ASP A 94 19.40 2.01 -6.07
CA ASP A 94 17.97 1.72 -6.01
C ASP A 94 17.62 0.81 -4.82
N ASN A 95 18.49 -0.16 -4.50
CA ASN A 95 18.34 -1.00 -3.30
C ASN A 95 18.45 -0.17 -2.02
N ALA A 96 19.37 0.80 -1.96
CA ALA A 96 19.46 1.72 -0.82
C ALA A 96 18.18 2.55 -0.63
N VAL A 97 17.61 3.06 -1.73
CA VAL A 97 16.33 3.79 -1.71
C VAL A 97 15.18 2.90 -1.27
N ALA A 98 15.08 1.66 -1.77
CA ALA A 98 14.03 0.71 -1.38
C ALA A 98 14.11 0.28 0.10
N ASN A 99 15.30 0.36 0.70
CA ASN A 99 15.51 0.06 2.12
C ASN A 99 15.27 1.25 3.06
N VAL A 100 14.96 2.44 2.53
CA VAL A 100 14.51 3.56 3.36
C VAL A 100 13.26 3.14 4.15
N PRO A 101 13.19 3.42 5.47
CA PRO A 101 12.02 3.10 6.27
C PRO A 101 10.76 3.76 5.74
N VAL A 102 9.71 2.96 5.62
CA VAL A 102 8.39 3.41 5.21
C VAL A 102 7.57 3.65 6.48
N LEU A 103 6.84 4.76 6.53
CA LEU A 103 6.03 5.12 7.70
C LEU A 103 4.54 5.11 7.36
N VAL A 104 3.73 4.45 8.20
CA VAL A 104 2.27 4.59 8.22
C VAL A 104 1.89 5.29 9.51
N ARG A 105 1.32 6.50 9.42
CA ARG A 105 0.91 7.30 10.57
C ARG A 105 2.03 7.47 11.63
N GLY A 106 3.27 7.55 11.20
CA GLY A 106 4.45 7.69 12.07
C GLY A 106 5.01 6.38 12.63
N LYS A 107 4.36 5.23 12.40
CA LYS A 107 4.91 3.91 12.72
C LYS A 107 5.73 3.37 11.55
N PRO A 108 6.97 2.88 11.76
CA PRO A 108 7.72 2.21 10.71
C PRO A 108 7.09 0.86 10.37
N ILE A 109 6.98 0.58 9.07
CA ILE A 109 6.38 -0.65 8.55
C ILE A 109 7.40 -1.40 7.71
N CYS A 110 7.49 -2.71 7.93
CA CYS A 110 8.40 -3.61 7.23
C CYS A 110 7.68 -4.69 6.42
N SER A 111 6.37 -4.88 6.63
CA SER A 111 5.58 -5.89 5.91
C SER A 111 4.16 -5.42 5.58
N GLU A 112 3.56 -6.06 4.58
CA GLU A 112 2.16 -5.81 4.21
C GLU A 112 1.17 -6.16 5.34
N LEU A 113 1.50 -7.17 6.15
CA LEU A 113 0.67 -7.56 7.29
C LEU A 113 0.66 -6.48 8.38
N GLU A 114 1.83 -5.93 8.70
CA GLU A 114 1.97 -4.80 9.64
C GLU A 114 1.27 -3.54 9.13
N GLU A 115 1.30 -3.32 7.82
CA GLU A 115 0.55 -2.22 7.19
C GLU A 115 -0.95 -2.38 7.42
N ASP A 116 -1.50 -3.55 7.11
CA ASP A 116 -2.94 -3.83 7.24
C ASP A 116 -3.41 -3.72 8.69
N THR A 117 -2.66 -4.28 9.65
CA THR A 117 -2.99 -4.17 11.08
C THR A 117 -2.95 -2.72 11.55
N THR A 118 -1.97 -1.94 11.12
CA THR A 118 -1.86 -0.51 11.47
C THR A 118 -3.03 0.30 10.94
N TRP A 119 -3.47 0.05 9.70
CA TRP A 119 -4.66 0.71 9.15
C TRP A 119 -5.93 0.29 9.86
N ARG A 120 -6.09 -1.00 10.18
CA ARG A 120 -7.25 -1.52 10.91
C ARG A 120 -7.36 -0.94 12.32
N GLU A 121 -6.25 -0.90 13.06
CA GLU A 121 -6.18 -0.22 14.36
C GLU A 121 -6.58 1.25 14.24
N ALA A 122 -6.09 1.92 13.20
CA ALA A 122 -6.39 3.31 12.95
C ALA A 122 -7.85 3.57 12.55
N LEU A 123 -8.56 2.57 12.04
CA LEU A 123 -9.98 2.62 11.70
C LEU A 123 -10.87 2.43 12.93
N VAL A 124 -10.48 1.50 13.82
CA VAL A 124 -11.28 1.14 15.01
C VAL A 124 -11.05 2.10 16.19
N LYS A 125 -9.86 2.71 16.28
CA LYS A 125 -9.49 3.59 17.40
C LYS A 125 -10.39 4.84 17.59
N PRO A 126 -10.85 5.55 16.54
CA PRO A 126 -11.76 6.68 16.68
C PRO A 126 -13.12 6.25 17.27
N CYS A 127 -13.82 7.19 17.93
CA CYS A 127 -15.13 6.93 18.53
C CYS A 127 -16.13 6.33 17.52
N ASP A 128 -16.15 6.84 16.29
CA ASP A 128 -17.07 6.38 15.24
C ASP A 128 -16.72 5.00 14.66
N GLY A 129 -15.52 4.48 14.95
CA GLY A 129 -15.03 3.18 14.48
C GLY A 129 -15.06 2.08 15.53
N ALA A 130 -15.34 2.42 16.80
CA ALA A 130 -15.30 1.47 17.90
C ALA A 130 -16.31 0.32 17.72
N ASP A 131 -17.48 0.62 17.15
CA ASP A 131 -18.53 -0.38 16.90
C ASP A 131 -18.09 -1.42 15.85
N LEU A 132 -17.15 -1.09 14.96
CA LEU A 132 -16.58 -2.03 13.99
C LEU A 132 -15.74 -3.13 14.66
N ALA A 133 -15.25 -2.93 15.89
CA ALA A 133 -14.52 -3.95 16.62
C ALA A 133 -15.38 -5.20 16.90
N ASN A 134 -16.67 -4.99 17.13
CA ASN A 134 -17.61 -6.02 17.56
C ASN A 134 -18.69 -6.30 16.49
N ALA A 135 -18.67 -5.59 15.37
CA ALA A 135 -19.65 -5.75 14.31
C ALA A 135 -19.49 -7.13 13.64
N TYR A 136 -20.52 -7.97 13.75
CA TYR A 136 -20.65 -9.13 12.87
C TYR A 136 -21.23 -8.63 11.55
N VAL A 137 -20.39 -8.55 10.53
CA VAL A 137 -20.81 -8.13 9.20
C VAL A 137 -20.73 -9.32 8.27
N ASP A 138 -21.88 -9.73 7.74
CA ASP A 138 -21.95 -10.78 6.72
C ASP A 138 -21.10 -10.37 5.52
N LYS A 139 -20.22 -11.27 5.05
CA LYS A 139 -19.32 -11.02 3.92
C LYS A 139 -20.08 -10.59 2.67
N ALA A 140 -21.35 -11.02 2.52
CA ALA A 140 -22.21 -10.62 1.41
C ALA A 140 -22.46 -9.11 1.36
N SER A 141 -22.45 -8.40 2.49
CA SER A 141 -22.67 -6.95 2.54
C SER A 141 -21.55 -6.14 1.84
N HIS A 142 -20.37 -6.72 1.66
CA HIS A 142 -19.24 -6.10 0.96
C HIS A 142 -19.10 -6.60 -0.49
N HIS A 143 -20.02 -7.46 -0.94
CA HIS A 143 -19.94 -8.09 -2.25
C HIS A 143 -20.01 -7.09 -3.40
N TRP A 144 -20.73 -5.97 -3.20
CA TRP A 144 -20.82 -4.88 -4.18
C TRP A 144 -19.47 -4.19 -4.43
N ILE A 145 -18.54 -4.22 -3.47
CA ILE A 145 -17.19 -3.64 -3.65
C ILE A 145 -16.34 -4.58 -4.50
N LEU A 146 -16.49 -5.88 -4.32
CA LEU A 146 -15.75 -6.91 -5.06
C LEU A 146 -16.30 -7.10 -6.48
N ASN A 147 -17.59 -6.81 -6.70
CA ASN A 147 -18.28 -6.86 -7.98
C ASN A 147 -19.04 -5.53 -8.24
N PRO A 148 -18.31 -4.45 -8.56
CA PRO A 148 -18.88 -3.12 -8.80
C PRO A 148 -19.63 -3.00 -10.14
#